data_AF-A0A418XBD8-F1
#
_entry.id   AF-A0A418XBD8-F1
#
_cell.length_a   1.000
_cell.length_b   1.000
_cell.length_c   1.000
_cell.angle_alpha   90.00
_cell.angle_beta   90.00
_cell.angle_gamma   90.00
#
_symmetry.space_group_name_H-M   'P 1'
#
loop_
_entity.id
_entity.type
_entity.pdbx_description
1 polymer ?
#
loop_
_entity_poly.entity_id
_entity_poly.type
_entity_poly.pdbx_seq_one_letter_code
_entity_poly.pdbx_strand_id
1 'polypeptide(L)'
;MLPDIDSEEAWLGENYRGWQSFANALKIASEDYDCEIVCRPEQGFLRVDCAFAPPHIKNLGYAIEVATSQICQRCGEYPAGKEVIDGWIWKLCKRCVKRGKSR
;
A
#
# COMPACT_ATOMS: atom_id res chain seq x y z
N MET A 1 4.47 -14.66 17.01
CA MET A 1 4.67 -13.21 16.83
C MET A 1 5.19 -13.02 15.42
N LEU A 2 4.55 -12.17 14.62
CA LEU A 2 5.16 -11.74 13.36
C LEU A 2 6.37 -10.86 13.70
N PRO A 3 7.48 -10.96 12.94
CA PRO A 3 8.63 -10.09 13.17
C PRO A 3 8.21 -8.63 13.07
N ASP A 4 8.80 -7.77 13.91
CA ASP A 4 8.69 -6.33 13.74
C ASP A 4 9.52 -5.98 12.51
N ILE A 5 8.84 -5.68 11.41
CA ILE A 5 9.49 -5.36 10.14
C ILE A 5 9.85 -3.88 10.21
N ASP A 6 11.13 -3.59 10.44
CA ASP A 6 11.66 -2.23 10.36
C ASP A 6 11.24 -1.60 9.02
N SER A 7 10.50 -0.50 9.07
CA SER A 7 10.13 0.21 7.86
C SER A 7 11.32 1.03 7.38
N GLU A 8 11.90 0.64 6.25
CA GLU A 8 12.77 1.55 5.51
C GLU A 8 12.04 2.88 5.25
N GLU A 9 12.81 3.98 5.15
CA GLU A 9 12.28 5.31 4.85
C GLU A 9 11.28 5.23 3.69
N ALA A 10 10.14 5.91 3.85
CA ALA A 10 8.91 5.72 3.08
C ALA A 10 9.14 5.51 1.57
N TRP A 11 9.36 4.26 1.16
CA TRP A 11 9.60 3.89 -0.23
C TRP A 11 8.44 4.29 -1.14
N LEU A 12 7.22 4.27 -0.60
CA LEU A 12 6.02 4.73 -1.31
C LEU A 12 5.82 6.25 -1.24
N GLY A 13 6.55 6.96 -0.38
CA GLY A 13 6.41 8.38 -0.09
C GLY A 13 5.46 8.70 1.08
N GLU A 14 5.52 9.95 1.57
CA GLU A 14 4.82 10.35 2.81
C GLU A 14 3.29 10.22 2.77
N ASN A 15 2.71 10.33 1.58
CA ASN A 15 1.27 10.18 1.37
C ASN A 15 0.78 8.73 1.46
N TYR A 16 1.69 7.77 1.60
CA TYR A 16 1.42 6.33 1.52
C TYR A 16 1.94 5.56 2.75
N ARG A 17 2.26 6.27 3.85
CA ARG A 17 2.72 5.67 5.12
C ARG A 17 1.79 4.57 5.64
N GLY A 18 0.48 4.71 5.44
CA GLY A 18 -0.52 3.72 5.83
C GLY A 18 -0.44 2.40 5.05
N TRP A 19 0.23 2.41 3.90
CA TRP A 19 0.46 1.23 3.07
C TRP A 19 1.89 0.70 3.15
N GLN A 20 2.79 1.42 3.83
CA GLN A 20 4.22 1.09 3.88
C GLN A 20 4.47 -0.29 4.49
N SER A 21 3.72 -0.67 5.53
CA SER A 21 3.86 -1.99 6.16
C SER A 21 3.56 -3.15 5.19
N PHE A 22 2.60 -2.97 4.27
CA PHE A 22 2.28 -3.96 3.25
C PHE A 22 3.39 -4.06 2.20
N ALA A 23 3.93 -2.92 1.76
CA ALA A 23 5.04 -2.89 0.81
C ALA A 23 6.32 -3.51 1.41
N ASN A 24 6.60 -3.27 2.69
CA ASN A 24 7.74 -3.89 3.37
C ASN A 24 7.58 -5.40 3.50
N ALA A 25 6.38 -5.89 3.81
CA ALA A 25 6.11 -7.32 3.87
C ALA A 25 6.35 -8.00 2.50
N LEU A 26 5.99 -7.32 1.40
CA LEU A 26 6.26 -7.82 0.06
C LEU A 26 7.73 -7.72 -0.33
N LYS A 27 8.48 -6.74 0.18
CA LYS A 27 9.93 -6.67 0.02
C LYS A 27 10.62 -7.88 0.65
N ILE A 28 10.22 -8.25 1.87
CA ILE A 28 10.74 -9.47 2.52
C ILE A 28 10.40 -10.71 1.70
N ALA A 29 9.18 -10.81 1.18
CA ALA A 29 8.81 -11.89 0.27
C ALA A 29 9.63 -11.87 -1.04
N SER A 30 9.99 -10.69 -1.55
CA SER A 30 10.84 -10.55 -2.73
C SER A 30 12.22 -11.19 -2.49
N GLU A 31 12.82 -10.91 -1.33
CA GLU A 31 14.13 -11.42 -0.92
C GLU A 31 14.09 -12.93 -0.64
N ASP A 32 13.05 -13.43 0.05
CA ASP A 32 12.92 -14.85 0.41
C ASP A 32 12.75 -15.76 -0.83
N TYR A 33 12.07 -15.26 -1.87
CA TYR A 33 11.79 -16.01 -3.09
C TYR A 33 12.80 -15.76 -4.22
N ASP A 34 13.84 -14.97 -3.98
CA ASP A 34 14.83 -14.54 -4.99
C ASP A 34 14.13 -14.05 -6.28
N CYS A 35 13.07 -13.25 -6.12
CA CYS A 35 12.28 -12.75 -7.23
C CYS A 35 11.89 -11.30 -6.97
N GLU A 36 11.96 -10.45 -8.00
CA GLU A 36 11.60 -9.04 -7.87
C GLU A 36 10.09 -8.87 -7.70
N ILE A 37 9.68 -8.22 -6.60
CA ILE A 37 8.30 -7.82 -6.32
C ILE A 37 8.29 -6.30 -6.12
N VAL A 38 7.59 -5.57 -6.99
CA VAL A 38 7.57 -4.10 -6.94
C VAL A 38 6.23 -3.59 -6.44
N CYS A 39 6.26 -2.78 -5.39
CA CYS A 39 5.08 -2.08 -4.89
C CYS A 39 5.07 -0.64 -5.36
N ARG A 40 3.97 -0.18 -5.95
CA ARG A 40 3.81 1.23 -6.34
C ARG A 40 2.40 1.76 -6.10
N PRO A 41 2.24 3.01 -5.66
CA PRO A 41 0.94 3.63 -5.60
C PRO A 41 0.46 4.03 -7.00
N GLU A 42 -0.77 3.68 -7.37
CA GLU A 42 -1.35 4.01 -8.67
C GLU A 42 -2.86 4.25 -8.53
N GLN A 43 -3.33 5.47 -8.83
CA GLN A 43 -4.77 5.80 -8.88
C GLN A 43 -5.59 5.36 -7.65
N GLY A 44 -5.03 5.52 -6.45
CA GLY A 44 -5.69 5.13 -5.21
C GLY A 44 -5.66 3.62 -4.96
N PHE A 45 -4.66 2.92 -5.49
CA PHE A 45 -4.39 1.52 -5.20
C PHE A 45 -2.91 1.33 -4.90
N LEU A 46 -2.57 0.39 -4.02
CA LEU A 46 -1.22 -0.16 -3.95
C LEU A 46 -1.16 -1.28 -5.00
N ARG A 47 -0.41 -1.05 -6.08
CA ARG A 47 -0.17 -2.06 -7.11
C ARG A 47 1.03 -2.90 -6.75
N VAL A 48 0.90 -4.20 -6.97
CA VAL A 48 1.95 -5.18 -6.70
C VAL A 48 2.30 -5.88 -8.00
N ASP A 49 3.48 -5.59 -8.53
CA ASP A 49 4.02 -6.29 -9.70
C ASP A 49 4.77 -7.54 -9.24
N CYS A 50 4.28 -8.69 -9.70
CA CYS A 50 4.79 -10.02 -9.37
C CYS A 50 5.12 -10.83 -10.65
N ALA A 51 5.53 -10.20 -11.75
CA ALA A 51 5.64 -10.83 -13.08
C ALA A 51 6.31 -12.23 -13.05
N PHE A 52 7.45 -12.34 -12.39
CA PHE A 52 8.25 -13.57 -12.30
C PHE A 52 8.01 -14.38 -11.02
N ALA A 53 7.14 -13.92 -10.12
CA ALA A 53 6.92 -14.58 -8.85
C ALA A 53 6.09 -15.87 -9.00
N PRO A 54 6.25 -16.84 -8.08
CA PRO A 54 5.40 -18.04 -8.04
C PRO A 54 3.90 -17.73 -7.88
N PRO A 55 2.99 -18.65 -8.29
CA PRO A 55 1.55 -18.40 -8.25
C PRO A 55 0.98 -17.98 -6.89
N HIS A 56 1.49 -18.53 -5.78
CA HIS A 56 1.02 -18.15 -4.45
C HIS A 56 1.43 -16.72 -4.06
N ILE A 57 2.57 -16.23 -4.55
CA ILE A 57 3.00 -14.84 -4.36
C ILE A 57 2.17 -13.88 -5.22
N LYS A 58 1.82 -14.28 -6.45
CA LYS A 58 0.86 -13.52 -7.28
C LYS A 58 -0.50 -13.38 -6.59
N ASN A 59 -0.99 -14.46 -5.97
CA ASN A 59 -2.22 -14.43 -5.18
C ASN A 59 -2.11 -13.53 -3.94
N LEU A 60 -0.97 -13.55 -3.25
CA LEU A 60 -0.69 -12.66 -2.12
C LEU A 60 -0.69 -11.19 -2.55
N GLY A 61 -0.03 -10.87 -3.67
CA GLY A 61 -0.02 -9.53 -4.25
C GLY A 61 -1.44 -9.02 -4.51
N TYR A 62 -2.26 -9.82 -5.20
CA TYR A 62 -3.68 -9.49 -5.45
C TYR A 62 -4.47 -9.31 -4.14
N ALA A 63 -4.28 -10.18 -3.15
CA ALA A 63 -4.94 -10.06 -1.86
C ALA A 63 -4.57 -8.74 -1.14
N ILE A 64 -3.32 -8.30 -1.25
CA ILE A 64 -2.88 -7.01 -0.70
C ILE A 64 -3.51 -5.83 -1.44
N GLU A 65 -3.61 -5.87 -2.78
CA GLU A 65 -4.31 -4.80 -3.53
C GLU A 65 -5.77 -4.67 -3.08
N VAL A 66 -6.45 -5.82 -2.89
CA VAL A 66 -7.84 -5.85 -2.42
C VAL A 66 -7.95 -5.36 -0.99
N ALA A 67 -7.08 -5.81 -0.08
CA ALA A 67 -7.09 -5.39 1.32
C ALA A 67 -6.85 -3.88 1.45
N THR A 68 -5.83 -3.36 0.76
CA THR A 68 -5.47 -1.94 0.81
C THR A 68 -6.51 -1.03 0.15
N SER A 69 -7.41 -1.56 -0.68
CA SER A 69 -8.50 -0.79 -1.32
C SER A 69 -9.46 -0.10 -0.35
N GLN A 70 -9.49 -0.56 0.92
CA GLN A 70 -10.31 -0.01 2.01
C GLN A 70 -9.48 0.57 3.17
N ILE A 71 -8.15 0.57 3.04
CA ILE A 71 -7.22 1.10 4.05
C ILE A 71 -6.77 2.50 3.64
N CYS A 72 -6.75 3.42 4.59
CA CYS A 72 -6.32 4.79 4.33
C CYS A 72 -4.83 4.80 3.96
N GLN A 73 -4.50 5.23 2.75
CA GLN A 73 -3.11 5.27 2.28
C GLN A 73 -2.21 6.14 3.16
N ARG A 74 -2.74 7.18 3.81
CA ARG A 74 -1.96 8.08 4.66
C ARG A 74 -1.67 7.54 6.06
N CYS A 75 -2.66 6.91 6.70
CA CYS A 75 -2.57 6.57 8.13
C CYS A 75 -2.86 5.11 8.48
N GLY A 76 -3.27 4.28 7.52
CA GLY A 76 -3.57 2.87 7.75
C GLY A 76 -4.94 2.61 8.40
N GLU A 77 -5.72 3.65 8.70
CA GLU A 77 -7.05 3.48 9.30
C GLU A 77 -8.06 2.89 8.30
N TYR A 78 -8.89 1.98 8.81
CA TYR A 78 -10.10 1.47 8.19
C TYR A 78 -11.35 2.12 8.82
N PRO A 79 -12.43 2.41 8.07
CA PRO A 79 -12.54 2.30 6.62
C PRO A 79 -12.04 3.58 5.91
N ALA A 80 -11.43 3.39 4.73
CA ALA A 80 -11.13 4.47 3.79
C ALA A 80 -12.11 4.49 2.61
N GLY A 81 -12.46 5.70 2.19
CA GLY A 81 -13.29 5.95 1.02
C GLY A 81 -12.46 6.34 -0.20
N LYS A 82 -13.09 6.31 -1.37
CA LYS A 82 -12.54 6.90 -2.59
C LYS A 82 -12.79 8.41 -2.57
N GLU A 83 -11.74 9.19 -2.76
CA GLU A 83 -11.79 10.64 -2.92
C GLU A 83 -11.08 11.04 -4.21
N VAL A 84 -11.62 12.02 -4.93
CA VAL A 84 -10.97 12.53 -6.15
C VAL A 84 -10.58 13.98 -5.89
N ILE A 85 -9.28 14.28 -5.98
CA ILE A 85 -8.70 15.60 -5.72
C ILE A 85 -7.73 15.88 -6.86
N ASP A 86 -7.91 17.01 -7.56
CA ASP A 86 -7.09 17.43 -8.70
C ASP A 86 -6.90 16.34 -9.79
N GLY A 87 -7.97 15.58 -10.07
CA GLY A 87 -7.95 14.49 -11.04
C GLY A 87 -7.24 13.21 -10.56
N TRP A 88 -6.72 13.19 -9.33
CA TRP A 88 -6.10 12.02 -8.72
C TRP A 88 -7.06 11.30 -7.78
N ILE A 89 -7.06 9.96 -7.83
CA ILE A 89 -7.84 9.13 -6.92
C ILE A 89 -7.03 8.84 -5.64
N TRP A 90 -7.62 9.17 -4.50
CA TRP A 90 -7.06 8.96 -3.17
C TRP A 90 -7.92 7.97 -2.37
N LYS A 91 -7.28 7.15 -1.54
CA LYS A 91 -7.95 6.28 -0.55
C LYS A 91 -7.74 6.82 0.85
N LEU A 92 -8.70 7.59 1.34
CA LEU A 92 -8.54 8.34 2.60
C LEU A 92 -9.66 8.02 3.57
N CYS A 93 -9.33 7.92 4.87
CA CYS A 93 -10.33 7.95 5.93
C CYS A 93 -10.87 9.37 6.10
N LYS A 94 -12.06 9.50 6.72
CA LYS A 94 -12.72 10.80 6.94
C LYS A 94 -11.81 11.82 7.64
N ARG A 95 -10.93 11.36 8.54
CA ARG A 95 -9.97 12.21 9.27
C ARG A 95 -8.90 12.80 8.34
N CYS A 96 -8.31 11.99 7.47
CA CYS A 96 -7.30 12.44 6.52
C CYS A 96 -7.89 13.35 5.44
N VAL A 97 -9.14 13.15 5.05
CA VAL A 97 -9.86 14.07 4.15
C VAL A 97 -10.03 15.44 4.79
N LYS A 98 -10.53 15.49 6.04
CA LYS A 98 -10.72 16.77 6.75
C LYS A 98 -9.42 17.55 6.91
N ARG A 99 -8.32 16.87 7.29
CA ARG A 99 -7.00 17.50 7.41
C ARG A 99 -6.45 18.06 6.09
N GLY A 100 -6.77 17.42 4.96
CA GLY A 100 -6.34 17.88 3.64
C GLY A 100 -7.08 19.13 3.15
N LYS A 101 -8.31 19.35 3.59
CA LYS A 101 -9.16 20.50 3.20
C LYS A 101 -8.90 21.78 4.00
N SER A 102 -8.05 21.72 5.02
CA SER A 102 -7.71 22.86 5.89
C SER A 102 -6.51 23.68 5.37
N ARG A 103 -6.14 23.53 4.10
CA ARG A 103 -5.08 24.30 3.45
C ARG A 103 -5.68 25.34 2.52
#